data_AF-A0A7C5M6H6-F1
#
_entry.id   AF-A0A7C5M6H6-F1
#
_cell.length_a   1.000
_cell.length_b   1.000
_cell.length_c   1.000
_cell.angle_alpha   90.00
_cell.angle_beta   90.00
_cell.angle_gamma   90.00
#
_symmetry.space_group_name_H-M   'P 1'
#
loop_
_entity.id
_entity.type
_entity.pdbx_description
1 polymer ?
#
loop_
_entity_poly.entity_id
_entity_poly.type
_entity_poly.pdbx_seq_one_letter_code
_entity_poly.pdbx_strand_id
1 'polypeptide(L)'
;MAIRLVGLCLLASCGQDPDIIRPVEAPHRAAVALEPLTLNDHDDFDRLDAWAGAQVLKVYHDLMQVAPDHRLVRVRAVHAALMQGSGHVDQAIDGLRKRWPSDPDVQYLVLLQMVARLRGEDGLLHVTRENKEEAESMLQTAAFFIAEHPEWVGPAGADCEAVERMLFEVLDGLASLQGDGMHGPADPPSES
;
A
#
# COMPACT_ATOMS: atom_id res chain seq x y z
N MET A 1 46.41 -20.36 -73.55
CA MET A 1 45.92 -21.27 -72.50
C MET A 1 44.60 -20.68 -72.00
N ALA A 2 43.46 -21.15 -72.52
CA ALA A 2 42.62 -22.19 -71.92
C ALA A 2 41.94 -21.65 -70.63
N ILE A 3 40.65 -21.27 -70.69
CA ILE A 3 39.47 -22.13 -70.47
C ILE A 3 39.44 -22.62 -69.02
N ARG A 4 38.37 -22.57 -68.22
CA ARG A 4 36.97 -22.10 -68.23
C ARG A 4 36.36 -22.79 -66.97
N LEU A 5 35.25 -22.25 -66.50
CA LEU A 5 34.10 -22.98 -65.90
C LEU A 5 34.30 -23.63 -64.52
N VAL A 6 33.56 -23.18 -63.49
CA VAL A 6 32.21 -23.66 -63.05
C VAL A 6 32.37 -24.55 -61.81
N GLY A 7 31.50 -24.55 -60.81
CA GLY A 7 30.17 -23.95 -60.64
C GLY A 7 29.93 -23.67 -59.14
N LEU A 8 29.06 -22.74 -58.75
CA LEU A 8 27.63 -22.64 -59.04
C LEU A 8 26.81 -23.71 -58.28
N CYS A 9 26.34 -23.31 -57.09
CA CYS A 9 24.95 -23.47 -56.66
C CYS A 9 24.57 -22.06 -56.13
N LEU A 10 23.80 -21.24 -56.86
CA LEU A 10 22.32 -21.27 -56.97
C LEU A 10 21.67 -21.45 -55.59
N LEU A 11 20.67 -20.71 -55.15
CA LEU A 11 19.90 -19.56 -55.61
C LEU A 11 18.97 -19.25 -54.43
N ALA A 12 18.48 -18.02 -54.37
CA ALA A 12 17.18 -17.67 -53.79
C ALA A 12 16.98 -17.91 -52.28
N SER A 13 17.11 -16.84 -51.51
CA SER A 13 15.95 -16.41 -50.75
C SER A 13 15.64 -14.96 -51.10
N CYS A 14 14.51 -14.79 -51.77
CA CYS A 14 13.92 -13.50 -52.07
C CYS A 14 13.27 -12.92 -50.82
N GLY A 15 13.41 -11.62 -50.64
CA GLY A 15 12.33 -10.77 -50.14
C GLY A 15 11.96 -10.92 -48.66
N GLN A 16 12.46 -9.99 -47.86
CA GLN A 16 11.59 -8.99 -47.24
C GLN A 16 12.47 -7.83 -46.78
N ASP A 17 12.15 -6.65 -47.29
CA ASP A 17 12.68 -5.36 -46.84
C ASP A 17 12.72 -5.35 -45.30
N PRO A 18 13.83 -4.97 -44.65
CA PRO A 18 13.71 -4.49 -43.29
C PRO A 18 12.86 -3.23 -43.38
N ASP A 19 11.60 -3.33 -43.01
CA ASP A 19 10.73 -2.21 -42.64
C ASP A 19 11.45 -1.41 -41.56
N ILE A 20 12.37 -0.55 -42.00
CA ILE A 20 12.75 0.63 -41.27
C ILE A 20 11.46 1.44 -41.28
N ILE A 21 10.73 1.35 -40.16
CA ILE A 21 9.65 2.27 -39.85
C ILE A 21 10.28 3.67 -39.94
N ARG A 22 10.17 4.29 -41.11
CA ARG A 22 10.43 5.71 -41.25
C ARG A 22 9.35 6.36 -40.41
N PRO A 23 9.69 7.16 -39.39
CA PRO A 23 8.68 7.89 -38.66
C PRO A 23 7.93 8.72 -39.69
N VAL A 24 6.64 8.41 -39.86
CA VAL A 24 5.73 9.28 -40.60
C VAL A 24 5.85 10.64 -39.93
N GLU A 25 6.31 11.64 -40.68
CA GLU A 25 6.33 13.04 -40.22
C GLU A 25 4.88 13.42 -39.93
N ALA A 26 4.46 13.19 -38.69
CA ALA A 26 3.17 13.62 -38.20
C ALA A 26 3.17 15.15 -38.23
N PRO A 27 2.11 15.80 -38.76
CA PRO A 27 2.01 17.25 -38.77
C PRO A 27 2.12 17.73 -37.33
N HIS A 28 3.12 18.58 -37.07
CA HIS A 28 3.46 19.23 -35.80
C HIS A 28 2.53 18.85 -34.64
N ARG A 29 2.72 17.66 -34.06
CA ARG A 29 2.18 17.38 -32.74
C ARG A 29 2.88 18.35 -31.82
N ALA A 30 2.12 19.27 -31.22
CA ALA A 30 2.63 20.12 -30.16
C ALA A 30 3.43 19.24 -29.20
N ALA A 31 4.73 19.52 -29.07
CA ALA A 31 5.56 18.81 -28.11
C ALA A 31 4.91 19.07 -26.74
N VAL A 32 4.33 18.03 -26.15
CA VAL A 32 3.81 18.12 -24.79
C VAL A 32 5.05 18.18 -23.91
N ALA A 33 5.30 19.35 -23.33
CA ALA A 33 6.32 19.49 -22.31
C ALA A 33 5.90 18.58 -21.14
N LEU A 34 6.64 17.49 -20.95
CA LEU A 34 6.49 16.65 -19.79
C LEU A 34 7.30 17.30 -18.67
N GLU A 35 6.60 17.92 -17.73
CA GLU A 35 7.23 18.36 -16.49
C GLU A 35 7.43 17.11 -15.61
N PRO A 36 8.68 16.79 -15.22
CA PRO A 36 8.93 15.65 -14.36
C PRO A 36 8.28 15.89 -13.00
N LEU A 37 7.43 14.96 -12.58
CA LEU A 37 6.92 14.94 -11.22
C LEU A 37 8.07 14.59 -10.29
N THR A 38 8.37 15.49 -9.36
CA THR A 38 9.31 15.21 -8.28
C THR A 38 8.52 14.59 -7.13
N LEU A 39 9.08 13.55 -6.50
CA LEU A 39 8.44 12.81 -5.42
C LEU A 39 9.38 12.78 -4.21
N ASN A 40 9.38 13.86 -3.42
CA ASN A 40 10.31 13.98 -2.29
C ASN A 40 9.65 13.76 -0.93
N ASP A 41 8.38 14.15 -0.80
CA ASP A 41 7.65 14.22 0.47
C ASP A 41 6.22 13.71 0.33
N HIS A 42 5.50 13.65 1.46
CA HIS A 42 4.13 13.15 1.47
C HIS A 42 3.18 13.95 0.59
N ASP A 43 3.36 15.27 0.46
CA ASP A 43 2.50 16.13 -0.35
C ASP A 43 2.62 15.79 -1.84
N ASP A 44 3.84 15.55 -2.33
CA ASP A 44 4.06 15.09 -3.71
C ASP A 44 3.38 13.74 -3.99
N PHE A 45 3.47 12.80 -3.03
CA PHE A 45 2.80 11.50 -3.15
C PHE A 45 1.28 11.60 -2.99
N ASP A 46 0.76 12.52 -2.17
CA ASP A 46 -0.68 12.76 -2.01
C ASP A 46 -1.29 13.28 -3.32
N ARG A 47 -0.56 14.17 -4.01
CA ARG A 47 -0.93 14.63 -5.36
C ARG A 47 -0.90 13.51 -6.39
N LEU A 48 0.11 12.63 -6.32
CA LEU A 48 0.19 11.45 -7.18
C LEU A 48 -1.01 10.52 -6.96
N ASP A 49 -1.38 10.25 -5.71
CA ASP A 49 -2.50 9.38 -5.37
C ASP A 49 -3.83 9.96 -5.86
N ALA A 50 -4.05 11.26 -5.63
CA ALA A 50 -5.23 11.96 -6.12
C ALA A 50 -5.34 11.92 -7.66
N TRP A 51 -4.22 12.08 -8.37
CA TRP A 51 -4.18 11.97 -9.83
C TRP A 51 -4.43 10.54 -10.31
N ALA A 52 -3.82 9.55 -9.65
CA ALA A 52 -3.91 8.15 -10.07
C ALA A 52 -5.28 7.53 -9.80
N GLY A 53 -5.95 7.95 -8.71
CA GLY A 53 -7.27 7.47 -8.31
C GLY A 53 -7.33 5.94 -8.25
N ALA A 54 -8.29 5.34 -8.97
CA ALA A 54 -8.46 3.89 -9.01
C ALA A 54 -7.24 3.12 -9.57
N GLN A 55 -6.33 3.79 -10.28
CA GLN A 55 -5.14 3.16 -10.88
C GLN A 55 -3.91 3.20 -9.96
N VAL A 56 -4.03 3.72 -8.73
CA VAL A 56 -2.90 3.95 -7.80
C VAL A 56 -2.01 2.71 -7.58
N LEU A 57 -2.58 1.50 -7.48
CA LEU A 57 -1.77 0.28 -7.33
C LEU A 57 -0.92 -0.03 -8.57
N LYS A 58 -1.47 0.20 -9.77
CA LYS A 58 -0.73 0.02 -11.02
C LYS A 58 0.41 1.04 -11.09
N VAL A 59 0.14 2.29 -10.74
CA VAL A 59 1.15 3.37 -10.72
C VAL A 59 2.29 3.01 -9.76
N TYR A 60 1.98 2.56 -8.54
CA TYR A 60 3.01 2.14 -7.60
C TYR A 60 3.77 0.89 -8.04
N HIS A 61 3.11 -0.05 -8.73
CA HIS A 61 3.81 -1.18 -9.34
C HIS A 61 4.84 -0.71 -10.36
N ASP A 62 4.47 0.20 -11.26
CA ASP A 62 5.35 0.78 -12.27
C ASP A 62 6.51 1.57 -11.60
N LEU A 63 6.22 2.38 -10.57
CA LEU A 63 7.23 3.12 -9.80
C LEU A 63 8.22 2.21 -9.07
N MET A 64 7.77 1.06 -8.54
CA MET A 64 8.67 0.10 -7.89
C MET A 64 9.64 -0.56 -8.87
N GLN A 65 9.36 -0.60 -10.18
CA GLN A 65 10.33 -1.07 -11.18
C GLN A 65 11.43 -0.03 -11.45
N VAL A 66 11.07 1.25 -11.41
CA VAL A 66 11.98 2.36 -11.69
C VAL A 66 12.81 2.74 -10.47
N ALA A 67 12.19 2.74 -9.30
CA ALA A 67 12.78 3.16 -8.03
C ALA A 67 12.55 2.10 -6.94
N PRO A 68 13.08 0.86 -7.11
CA PRO A 68 12.79 -0.27 -6.23
C PRO A 68 13.23 -0.06 -4.79
N ASP A 69 14.18 0.84 -4.53
CA ASP A 69 14.68 1.08 -3.17
C ASP A 69 14.17 2.38 -2.55
N HIS A 70 13.30 3.11 -3.23
CA HIS A 70 12.75 4.35 -2.72
C HIS A 70 11.75 4.08 -1.59
N ARG A 71 12.09 4.56 -0.38
CA ARG A 71 11.33 4.34 0.85
C ARG A 71 9.85 4.68 0.69
N LEU A 72 9.55 5.93 0.35
CA LEU A 72 8.18 6.41 0.20
C LEU A 72 7.40 5.66 -0.89
N VAL A 73 8.01 5.30 -2.02
CA VAL A 73 7.34 4.51 -3.07
C VAL A 73 6.84 3.18 -2.49
N ARG A 74 7.67 2.49 -1.70
CA ARG A 74 7.27 1.21 -1.08
C ARG A 74 6.22 1.38 0.01
N VAL A 75 6.41 2.35 0.90
CA VAL A 75 5.44 2.67 1.96
C VAL A 75 4.09 2.98 1.35
N ARG A 76 4.06 3.81 0.32
CA ARG A 76 2.81 4.23 -0.34
C ARG A 76 2.17 3.13 -1.18
N ALA A 77 2.97 2.27 -1.81
CA ALA A 77 2.46 1.07 -2.46
C ALA A 77 1.72 0.15 -1.46
N VAL A 78 2.31 -0.07 -0.28
CA VAL A 78 1.70 -0.89 0.78
C VAL A 78 0.49 -0.20 1.40
N HIS A 79 0.55 1.12 1.61
CA HIS A 79 -0.60 1.91 2.06
C HIS A 79 -1.79 1.76 1.11
N ALA A 80 -1.58 1.99 -0.19
CA ALA A 80 -2.61 1.85 -1.20
C ALA A 80 -3.15 0.40 -1.26
N ALA A 81 -2.27 -0.59 -1.14
CA ALA A 81 -2.62 -2.00 -1.14
C ALA A 81 -3.52 -2.37 0.06
N LEU A 82 -3.23 -1.82 1.24
CA LEU A 82 -4.02 -1.98 2.45
C LEU A 82 -5.40 -1.32 2.31
N MET A 83 -5.44 -0.06 1.84
CA MET A 83 -6.68 0.68 1.67
C MET A 83 -7.63 0.09 0.61
N GLN A 84 -7.09 -0.64 -0.38
CA GLN A 84 -7.89 -1.34 -1.39
C GLN A 84 -8.20 -2.80 -1.04
N GLY A 85 -7.81 -3.28 0.16
CA GLY A 85 -8.08 -4.65 0.59
C GLY A 85 -7.39 -5.72 -0.28
N SER A 86 -6.22 -5.39 -0.86
CA SER A 86 -5.50 -6.33 -1.71
C SER A 86 -4.80 -7.44 -0.90
N GLY A 87 -4.65 -8.63 -1.48
CA GLY A 87 -3.95 -9.74 -0.82
C GLY A 87 -2.43 -9.53 -0.73
N HIS A 88 -1.79 -10.13 0.28
CA HIS A 88 -0.34 -10.12 0.57
C HIS A 88 0.24 -8.87 1.27
N VAL A 89 -0.62 -7.98 1.78
CA VAL A 89 -0.17 -6.78 2.51
C VAL A 89 0.69 -7.15 3.74
N ASP A 90 0.37 -8.25 4.42
CA ASP A 90 1.10 -8.70 5.62
C ASP A 90 2.59 -8.94 5.37
N GLN A 91 2.92 -9.66 4.30
CA GLN A 91 4.32 -9.94 3.95
C GLN A 91 5.06 -8.67 3.54
N ALA A 92 4.36 -7.75 2.88
CA ALA A 92 4.94 -6.48 2.47
C ALA A 92 5.26 -5.59 3.68
N ILE A 93 4.34 -5.48 4.64
CA ILE A 93 4.55 -4.76 5.91
C ILE A 93 5.72 -5.38 6.69
N ASP A 94 5.79 -6.71 6.82
CA ASP A 94 6.91 -7.38 7.48
C ASP A 94 8.26 -7.08 6.82
N GLY A 95 8.29 -7.03 5.49
CA GLY A 95 9.46 -6.61 4.73
C GLY A 95 9.89 -5.18 5.03
N LEU A 96 8.92 -4.26 5.12
CA LEU A 96 9.17 -2.86 5.48
C LEU A 96 9.69 -2.74 6.91
N ARG A 97 9.07 -3.41 7.89
CA ARG A 97 9.51 -3.38 9.29
C ARG A 97 10.94 -3.88 9.47
N LYS A 98 11.33 -4.92 8.75
CA LYS A 98 12.71 -5.44 8.79
C LYS A 98 13.71 -4.45 8.21
N ARG A 99 13.32 -3.73 7.16
CA ARG A 99 14.20 -2.78 6.46
C ARG A 99 14.29 -1.42 7.16
N TRP A 100 13.18 -0.96 7.73
CA TRP A 100 13.00 0.36 8.32
C TRP A 100 12.20 0.27 9.64
N PRO A 101 12.76 -0.33 10.71
CA PRO A 101 12.03 -0.65 11.93
C PRO A 101 11.60 0.59 12.75
N SER A 102 12.32 1.70 12.63
CA SER A 102 12.06 2.94 13.37
C SER A 102 11.38 4.02 12.50
N ASP A 103 10.95 3.65 11.30
CA ASP A 103 10.30 4.59 10.40
C ASP A 103 8.83 4.81 10.79
N PRO A 104 8.39 6.06 11.00
CA PRO A 104 7.06 6.32 11.51
C PRO A 104 5.96 5.93 10.50
N ASP A 105 6.21 6.04 9.19
CA ASP A 105 5.20 5.60 8.21
C ASP A 105 5.05 4.07 8.22
N VAL A 106 6.15 3.35 8.43
CA VAL A 106 6.11 1.90 8.58
C VAL A 106 5.39 1.49 9.86
N GLN A 107 5.63 2.19 10.98
CA GLN A 107 4.91 1.95 12.24
C GLN A 107 3.41 2.25 12.09
N TYR A 108 3.05 3.31 11.37
CA TYR A 108 1.66 3.63 11.05
C TYR A 108 0.99 2.54 10.19
N LEU A 109 1.68 1.98 9.18
CA LEU A 109 1.15 0.85 8.40
C LEU A 109 0.88 -0.38 9.27
N VAL A 110 1.69 -0.62 10.31
CA VAL A 110 1.43 -1.69 11.29
C VAL A 110 0.16 -1.41 12.07
N LEU A 111 -0.05 -0.17 12.54
CA LEU A 111 -1.29 0.21 13.22
C LEU A 111 -2.51 0.00 12.34
N LEU A 112 -2.45 0.43 11.07
CA LEU A 112 -3.53 0.21 10.11
C LEU A 112 -3.80 -1.29 9.87
N GLN A 113 -2.76 -2.12 9.83
CA GLN A 113 -2.91 -3.57 9.71
C GLN A 113 -3.61 -4.16 10.94
N MET A 114 -3.24 -3.74 12.15
CA MET A 114 -3.91 -4.17 13.39
C MET A 114 -5.39 -3.77 13.38
N VAL A 115 -5.70 -2.54 12.98
CA VAL A 115 -7.09 -2.09 12.78
C VAL A 115 -7.82 -2.97 11.78
N ALA A 116 -7.21 -3.26 10.63
CA ALA A 116 -7.83 -4.08 9.59
C ALA A 116 -8.16 -5.51 10.08
N ARG A 117 -7.35 -6.07 10.99
CA ARG A 117 -7.62 -7.38 11.62
C ARG A 117 -8.75 -7.35 12.64
N LEU A 118 -8.95 -6.21 13.30
CA LEU A 118 -10.06 -6.00 14.23
C LEU A 118 -11.36 -5.61 13.51
N ARG A 119 -11.32 -5.24 12.23
CA ARG A 119 -12.51 -4.92 11.44
C ARG A 119 -13.20 -6.17 10.92
N GLY A 120 -14.52 -6.17 11.01
CA GLY A 120 -15.40 -7.20 10.45
C GLY A 120 -15.74 -6.93 9.00
N GLU A 121 -16.52 -7.83 8.39
CA GLU A 121 -16.98 -7.71 7.00
C GLU A 121 -17.88 -6.48 6.77
N ASP A 122 -18.53 -5.99 7.83
CA ASP A 122 -19.34 -4.76 7.83
C ASP A 122 -18.49 -3.47 7.88
N GLY A 123 -17.16 -3.61 7.95
CA GLY A 123 -16.21 -2.51 8.06
C GLY A 123 -16.16 -1.87 9.44
N LEU A 124 -16.93 -2.37 10.42
CA LEU A 124 -16.90 -1.90 11.79
C LEU A 124 -15.82 -2.61 12.59
N LEU A 125 -15.35 -1.98 13.65
CA LEU A 125 -14.37 -2.56 14.56
C LEU A 125 -15.10 -3.49 15.54
N HIS A 126 -14.71 -4.76 15.57
CA HIS A 126 -15.28 -5.80 16.44
C HIS A 126 -14.24 -6.30 17.43
N VAL A 127 -14.21 -5.70 18.61
CA VAL A 127 -13.44 -6.28 19.72
C VAL A 127 -14.29 -7.38 20.35
N THR A 128 -13.73 -8.59 20.39
CA THR A 128 -14.32 -9.79 20.98
C THR A 128 -13.42 -10.32 22.09
N ARG A 129 -13.90 -11.31 22.85
CA ARG A 129 -13.04 -12.00 23.84
C ARG A 129 -11.86 -12.71 23.18
N GLU A 130 -12.00 -13.14 21.93
CA GLU A 130 -10.99 -13.90 21.20
C GLU A 130 -9.83 -13.03 20.71
N ASN A 131 -10.10 -11.77 20.36
CA ASN A 131 -9.08 -10.82 19.87
C ASN A 131 -8.71 -9.72 20.90
N LYS A 132 -9.13 -9.88 22.16
CA LYS A 132 -8.89 -8.91 23.23
C LYS A 132 -7.40 -8.57 23.40
N GLU A 133 -6.52 -9.57 23.38
CA GLU A 133 -5.07 -9.36 23.53
C GLU A 133 -4.49 -8.54 22.36
N GLU A 134 -4.98 -8.76 21.15
CA GLU A 134 -4.58 -7.99 19.96
C GLU A 134 -5.05 -6.54 20.08
N ALA A 135 -6.28 -6.31 20.54
CA ALA A 135 -6.80 -4.97 20.81
C ALA A 135 -5.98 -4.24 21.88
N GLU A 136 -5.65 -4.89 23.00
CA GLU A 136 -4.80 -4.32 24.05
C GLU A 136 -3.38 -4.00 23.55
N SER A 137 -2.81 -4.88 22.72
CA SER A 137 -1.51 -4.63 22.07
C SER A 137 -1.56 -3.44 21.11
N MET A 138 -2.68 -3.27 20.39
CA MET A 138 -2.87 -2.13 19.51
C MET A 138 -2.89 -0.81 20.29
N LEU A 139 -3.59 -0.76 21.43
CA LEU A 139 -3.62 0.41 22.30
C LEU A 139 -2.22 0.85 22.75
N GLN A 140 -1.40 -0.11 23.19
CA GLN A 140 -0.03 0.16 23.61
C GLN A 140 0.82 0.68 22.46
N THR A 141 0.70 0.06 21.28
CA THR A 141 1.45 0.44 20.08
C THR A 141 1.06 1.85 19.61
N ALA A 142 -0.23 2.17 19.60
CA ALA A 142 -0.73 3.47 19.18
C ALA A 142 -0.33 4.58 20.18
N ALA A 143 -0.45 4.32 21.48
CA ALA A 143 -0.04 5.28 22.51
C ALA A 143 1.47 5.57 22.45
N PHE A 144 2.29 4.53 22.24
CA PHE A 144 3.72 4.68 22.05
C PHE A 144 4.05 5.49 20.79
N PHE A 145 3.38 5.20 19.67
CA PHE A 145 3.55 5.94 18.42
C PHE A 145 3.28 7.44 18.58
N ILE A 146 2.16 7.80 19.19
CA ILE A 146 1.79 9.22 19.43
C ILE A 146 2.83 9.91 20.32
N ALA A 147 3.33 9.22 21.34
CA ALA A 147 4.34 9.77 22.24
C ALA A 147 5.71 9.96 21.56
N GLU A 148 6.10 9.06 20.67
CA GLU A 148 7.38 9.15 19.94
C GLU A 148 7.36 10.15 18.79
N HIS A 149 6.22 10.32 18.12
CA HIS A 149 6.12 11.08 16.86
C HIS A 149 5.03 12.18 16.89
N PRO A 150 5.03 13.11 17.87
CA PRO A 150 3.92 14.04 18.10
C PRO A 150 3.64 15.05 16.97
N GLU A 151 4.61 15.27 16.08
CA GLU A 151 4.49 16.19 14.94
C GLU A 151 4.44 15.43 13.60
N TRP A 152 4.24 14.11 13.62
CA TRP A 152 4.23 13.31 12.40
C TRP A 152 3.02 13.62 11.53
N VAL A 153 3.29 13.82 10.24
CA VAL A 153 2.31 13.87 9.16
C VAL A 153 2.78 12.86 8.12
N GLY A 154 1.96 11.84 7.90
CA GLY A 154 2.27 10.73 7.02
C GLY A 154 1.27 10.59 5.88
N PRO A 155 1.00 9.35 5.43
CA PRO A 155 0.28 9.14 4.19
C PRO A 155 -1.15 9.71 4.16
N ALA A 156 -1.52 10.36 3.04
CA ALA A 156 -2.82 10.99 2.84
C ALA A 156 -3.19 12.03 3.92
N GLY A 157 -2.18 12.75 4.42
CA GLY A 157 -2.33 13.72 5.51
C GLY A 157 -2.67 13.12 6.87
N ALA A 158 -2.47 11.81 7.07
CA ALA A 158 -2.68 11.19 8.38
C ALA A 158 -1.72 11.77 9.42
N ASP A 159 -2.23 12.07 10.61
CA ASP A 159 -1.51 12.67 11.72
C ASP A 159 -1.79 11.91 13.03
N CYS A 160 -1.26 12.41 14.16
CA CYS A 160 -1.51 11.82 15.47
C CYS A 160 -3.00 11.85 15.86
N GLU A 161 -3.79 12.84 15.43
CA GLU A 161 -5.24 12.88 15.69
C GLU A 161 -5.94 11.71 14.98
N ALA A 162 -5.51 11.36 13.76
CA ALA A 162 -6.00 10.15 13.08
C ALA A 162 -5.69 8.88 13.87
N VAL A 163 -4.49 8.76 14.46
CA VAL A 163 -4.11 7.60 15.28
C VAL A 163 -4.89 7.57 16.60
N GLU A 164 -5.10 8.73 17.24
CA GLU A 164 -5.92 8.84 18.45
C GLU A 164 -7.36 8.38 18.22
N ARG A 165 -7.96 8.73 17.08
CA ARG A 165 -9.30 8.24 16.71
C ARG A 165 -9.35 6.71 16.62
N MET A 166 -8.35 6.07 16.02
CA MET A 166 -8.25 4.60 16.00
C MET A 166 -8.15 4.02 17.42
N LEU A 167 -7.39 4.69 18.29
CA LEU A 167 -7.20 4.32 19.69
C LEU A 167 -8.54 4.37 20.47
N PHE A 168 -9.33 5.43 20.25
CA PHE A 168 -10.65 5.57 20.85
C PHE A 168 -11.64 4.51 20.36
N GLU A 169 -11.66 4.18 19.07
CA GLU A 169 -12.50 3.10 18.53
C GLU A 169 -12.20 1.75 19.21
N VAL A 170 -10.92 1.44 19.44
CA VAL A 170 -10.52 0.20 20.12
C VAL A 170 -10.88 0.23 21.62
N LEU A 171 -10.69 1.37 22.29
CA LEU A 171 -11.06 1.55 23.70
C LEU A 171 -12.57 1.34 23.92
N ASP A 172 -13.40 1.90 23.04
CA ASP A 172 -14.86 1.75 23.11
C ASP A 172 -15.29 0.28 22.94
N GLY A 173 -14.67 -0.43 21.99
CA GLY A 173 -14.90 -1.87 21.82
C GLY A 173 -14.48 -2.69 23.04
N LEU A 174 -13.33 -2.38 23.64
CA LEU A 174 -12.87 -3.05 24.87
C LEU A 174 -13.79 -2.76 26.07
N ALA A 175 -14.27 -1.52 26.21
CA ALA A 175 -15.21 -1.15 27.27
C ALA A 175 -16.54 -1.90 27.13
N SER A 176 -17.04 -2.04 25.91
CA SER A 176 -18.26 -2.79 25.60
C SER A 176 -18.17 -4.26 26.04
N LEU A 177 -17.02 -4.91 25.83
CA LEU A 177 -16.78 -6.29 26.29
C LEU A 177 -16.79 -6.46 27.81
N GLN A 178 -16.38 -5.43 28.55
CA GLN A 178 -16.40 -5.45 30.02
C GLN A 178 -17.82 -5.27 30.57
N GLY A 179 -18.65 -4.47 29.90
CA GLY A 179 -20.06 -4.27 30.24
C GLY A 179 -20.92 -5.53 30.12
N ASP A 180 -20.71 -6.32 29.07
CA ASP A 180 -21.44 -7.57 28.83
C ASP A 180 -21.13 -8.70 29.83
N GLY A 181 -20.08 -8.56 30.64
CA GLY A 181 -19.72 -9.50 31.70
C GLY A 181 -20.53 -9.34 32.99
N MET A 182 -21.29 -8.25 33.18
CA MET A 182 -22.03 -7.96 34.42
C MET A 182 -23.51 -8.37 34.40
N HIS A 183 -24.01 -9.02 33.35
CA HIS A 183 -25.35 -9.60 33.32
C HIS A 183 -25.26 -11.13 33.24
N GLY A 184 -24.67 -11.74 34.26
CA GLY A 184 -24.93 -13.16 34.56
C GLY A 184 -26.41 -13.34 34.91
N PRO A 185 -27.06 -14.45 34.52
CA PRO A 185 -28.47 -14.67 34.80
C PRO A 185 -28.72 -14.54 36.30
N ALA A 186 -29.59 -13.61 36.68
CA ALA A 186 -30.06 -13.51 38.05
C ALA A 186 -30.67 -14.87 38.45
N ASP A 187 -30.11 -15.51 39.47
CA ASP A 187 -30.69 -16.72 40.04
C ASP A 187 -32.15 -16.40 40.42
N PRO A 188 -33.12 -17.22 39.97
CA PRO A 188 -34.51 -17.03 40.38
C PRO A 188 -34.59 -17.16 41.91
N PRO A 189 -35.42 -16.35 42.59
CA PRO A 189 -35.53 -16.38 44.04
C PRO A 189 -35.98 -17.77 44.48
N SER A 190 -35.19 -18.39 45.36
CA SER A 190 -35.55 -19.65 46.03
C SER A 190 -36.82 -19.46 46.84
N GLU A 191 -37.94 -19.98 46.33
CA GLU A 191 -39.17 -20.10 47.11
C GLU A 191 -38.95 -21.11 48.23
N SER A 192 -39.16 -20.65 49.47
CA SER A 192 -39.14 -21.43 50.71
C SER A 192 -40.54 -21.93 51.05
#